data_AF-A0A6N7R3X7-F1
#
_entry.id   AF-A0A6N7R3X7-F1
#
_cell.length_a   1.000
_cell.length_b   1.000
_cell.length_c   1.000
_cell.angle_alpha   90.00
_cell.angle_beta   90.00
_cell.angle_gamma   90.00
#
_symmetry.space_group_name_H-M   'P 1'
#
loop_
_entity.id
_entity.type
_entity.pdbx_description
1 polymer ?
#
loop_
_entity_poly.entity_id
_entity_poly.type
_entity_poly.pdbx_seq_one_letter_code
_entity_poly.pdbx_strand_id
1 'polypeptide(L)'
;MFECILLDSILKLNGERTVYNIYHLLTAKKSTQTIQDSNLFGLTNYFGIYNSLTRQAFNQEIQRLEYHQLITVNPDQQTVHISERGKVYYKQLREEQADYFHLNGEKFHQKADRFSKNLLLFIQTLTHIHRKNPRFIPIVEDIESQQFVKKVWNRQHQLGTATILRYLYQDLTMLLKNFPDDHAAAFVDSLTSLKKVGLSRYQIANKYYITTHDVHLSFMNIIHAVCKAIETNHNFKFLPQLYPVYQTNKLLSDSTNQTFYYLKQGLSIDEIANVRNLKENTIKDHIVEIAYIYQELNWPTYITEQEYRLIRDILKKQESKRLKDIKSLLPDSISYFQIKLVIALEGRNNVGENHYV
;
A
#
# COMPACT_ATOMS: atom_id res chain seq x y z
N MET A 1 -11.70 -3.33 11.16
CA MET A 1 -11.01 -2.96 9.89
C MET A 1 -10.33 -4.14 9.22
N PHE A 2 -9.54 -4.98 9.92
CA PHE A 2 -8.80 -6.07 9.27
C PHE A 2 -9.70 -7.07 8.54
N GLU A 3 -10.77 -7.52 9.19
CA GLU A 3 -11.77 -8.40 8.57
C GLU A 3 -12.36 -7.82 7.29
N CYS A 4 -12.72 -6.52 7.31
CA CYS A 4 -13.27 -5.85 6.15
C CYS A 4 -12.32 -5.92 4.95
N ILE A 5 -11.01 -5.73 5.18
CA ILE A 5 -9.98 -5.82 4.15
C ILE A 5 -9.82 -7.25 3.64
N LEU A 6 -9.81 -8.24 4.55
CA LEU A 6 -9.71 -9.65 4.17
C LEU A 6 -10.92 -10.08 3.35
N LEU A 7 -12.14 -9.75 3.79
CA LEU A 7 -13.37 -10.10 3.09
C LEU A 7 -13.49 -9.41 1.73
N ASP A 8 -13.12 -8.12 1.62
CA ASP A 8 -13.05 -7.42 0.32
C ASP A 8 -12.04 -8.11 -0.62
N SER A 9 -10.89 -8.49 -0.09
CA SER A 9 -9.84 -9.18 -0.86
C SER A 9 -10.31 -10.56 -1.34
N ILE A 10 -10.96 -11.34 -0.47
CA ILE A 10 -11.49 -12.66 -0.81
C ILE A 10 -12.62 -12.55 -1.82
N LEU A 11 -13.53 -11.59 -1.65
CA LEU A 11 -14.62 -11.33 -2.59
C LEU A 11 -14.08 -10.97 -3.98
N LYS A 12 -13.08 -10.09 -4.07
CA LYS A 12 -12.48 -9.67 -5.34
C LYS A 12 -11.64 -10.75 -6.01
N LEU A 13 -10.91 -11.56 -5.23
CA LEU A 13 -10.13 -12.69 -5.76
C LEU A 13 -11.01 -13.87 -6.19
N ASN A 14 -12.15 -14.08 -5.54
CA ASN A 14 -13.14 -15.11 -5.85
C ASN A 14 -12.55 -16.50 -6.18
N GLY A 15 -11.59 -16.96 -5.37
CA GLY A 15 -10.90 -18.25 -5.56
C GLY A 15 -9.98 -18.35 -6.79
N GLU A 16 -9.70 -17.26 -7.48
CA GLU A 16 -8.79 -17.26 -8.63
C GLU A 16 -7.32 -17.32 -8.26
N ARG A 17 -7.00 -16.95 -7.02
CA ARG A 17 -5.66 -17.00 -6.43
C ARG A 17 -5.73 -17.70 -5.08
N THR A 18 -4.58 -18.23 -4.65
CA THR A 18 -4.45 -18.75 -3.29
C THR A 18 -4.64 -17.62 -2.27
N VAL A 19 -5.11 -17.96 -1.07
CA VAL A 19 -5.31 -16.98 0.02
C VAL A 19 -4.03 -16.21 0.38
N TYR A 20 -2.86 -16.80 0.12
CA TYR A 20 -1.55 -16.15 0.32
C TYR A 20 -1.26 -14.99 -0.62
N ASN A 21 -2.02 -14.83 -1.71
CA ASN A 21 -1.98 -13.63 -2.53
C ASN A 21 -2.31 -12.37 -1.69
N ILE A 22 -3.32 -12.48 -0.81
CA ILE A 22 -3.72 -11.42 0.12
C ILE A 22 -2.59 -11.11 1.10
N TYR A 23 -1.97 -12.13 1.69
CA TYR A 23 -0.81 -11.93 2.57
C TYR A 23 0.33 -11.19 1.86
N HIS A 24 0.70 -11.63 0.66
CA HIS A 24 1.77 -11.01 -0.12
C HIS A 24 1.46 -9.56 -0.54
N LEU A 25 0.19 -9.29 -0.85
CA LEU A 25 -0.32 -7.94 -1.12
C LEU A 25 -0.14 -7.04 0.11
N LEU A 26 -0.66 -7.46 1.26
CA LEU A 26 -0.62 -6.67 2.50
C LEU A 26 0.81 -6.39 2.98
N THR A 27 1.75 -7.32 2.73
CA THR A 27 3.17 -7.17 3.10
C THR A 27 4.04 -6.55 2.00
N ALA A 28 3.46 -6.03 0.91
CA ALA A 28 4.18 -5.47 -0.24
C ALA A 28 5.31 -6.37 -0.79
N LYS A 29 5.03 -7.67 -0.99
CA LYS A 29 5.97 -8.54 -1.68
C LYS A 29 6.18 -8.02 -3.10
N LYS A 30 7.38 -7.52 -3.39
CA LYS A 30 7.78 -6.94 -4.70
C LYS A 30 7.98 -8.01 -5.77
N SER A 31 6.99 -8.89 -5.97
CA SER A 31 6.96 -9.77 -7.15
C SER A 31 6.01 -9.19 -8.19
N THR A 32 6.37 -9.35 -9.47
CA THR A 32 5.51 -8.95 -10.61
C THR A 32 4.10 -9.51 -10.47
N GLN A 33 3.97 -10.75 -9.97
CA GLN A 33 2.67 -11.37 -9.72
C GLN A 33 1.81 -10.60 -8.70
N THR A 34 2.40 -10.13 -7.59
CA THR A 34 1.64 -9.41 -6.55
C THR A 34 1.18 -8.05 -7.07
N ILE A 35 2.05 -7.33 -7.80
CA ILE A 35 1.71 -6.04 -8.41
C ILE A 35 0.62 -6.22 -9.46
N GLN A 36 0.78 -7.20 -10.34
CA GLN A 36 -0.20 -7.53 -11.38
C GLN A 36 -1.55 -7.90 -10.78
N ASP A 37 -1.59 -8.82 -9.80
CA ASP A 37 -2.84 -9.24 -9.17
C ASP A 37 -3.50 -8.08 -8.43
N SER A 38 -2.73 -7.20 -7.77
CA SER A 38 -3.30 -6.03 -7.10
C SER A 38 -4.04 -5.11 -8.07
N ASN A 39 -3.53 -4.92 -9.28
CA ASN A 39 -4.19 -4.13 -10.33
C ASN A 39 -5.39 -4.88 -10.92
N LEU A 40 -5.16 -6.15 -11.31
CA LEU A 40 -6.13 -7.00 -11.98
C LEU A 40 -7.40 -7.23 -11.16
N PHE A 41 -7.27 -7.31 -9.83
CA PHE A 41 -8.39 -7.53 -8.91
C PHE A 41 -8.88 -6.25 -8.21
N GLY A 42 -8.32 -5.06 -8.51
CA GLY A 42 -8.76 -3.81 -7.87
C GLY A 42 -8.45 -3.77 -6.37
N LEU A 43 -7.26 -4.25 -6.00
CA LEU A 43 -6.76 -4.39 -4.64
C LEU A 43 -5.55 -3.49 -4.34
N THR A 44 -5.22 -2.55 -5.23
CA THR A 44 -4.07 -1.65 -5.10
C THR A 44 -4.12 -0.82 -3.80
N ASN A 45 -5.31 -0.51 -3.30
CA ASN A 45 -5.52 0.18 -2.03
C ASN A 45 -4.97 -0.57 -0.80
N TYR A 46 -4.75 -1.89 -0.89
CA TYR A 46 -4.23 -2.70 0.23
C TYR A 46 -2.75 -3.07 0.08
N PHE A 47 -2.09 -2.60 -0.98
CA PHE A 47 -0.69 -2.93 -1.21
C PHE A 47 0.20 -2.35 -0.10
N GLY A 48 0.89 -3.20 0.66
CA GLY A 48 1.90 -2.78 1.65
C GLY A 48 1.38 -2.07 2.90
N ILE A 49 0.08 -2.15 3.18
CA ILE A 49 -0.50 -1.50 4.36
C ILE A 49 -0.15 -2.21 5.68
N TYR A 50 0.41 -3.44 5.63
CA TYR A 50 0.72 -4.24 6.81
C TYR A 50 2.02 -5.07 6.67
N ASN A 51 3.15 -4.38 6.46
CA ASN A 51 4.47 -5.02 6.27
C ASN A 51 4.96 -5.89 7.44
N SER A 52 4.47 -5.66 8.67
CA SER A 52 4.83 -6.46 9.86
C SER A 52 3.89 -7.65 10.12
N LEU A 53 2.91 -7.89 9.25
CA LEU A 53 2.00 -9.04 9.37
C LEU A 53 2.78 -10.34 9.21
N THR A 54 2.66 -11.25 10.17
CA THR A 54 3.28 -12.57 10.09
C THR A 54 2.35 -13.56 9.41
N ARG A 55 2.92 -14.58 8.76
CA ARG A 55 2.13 -15.65 8.14
C ARG A 55 1.27 -16.40 9.16
N GLN A 56 1.78 -16.57 10.38
CA GLN A 56 1.02 -17.21 11.46
C GLN A 56 -0.23 -16.39 11.84
N ALA A 57 -0.06 -15.08 12.08
CA ALA A 57 -1.18 -14.22 12.44
C ALA A 57 -2.22 -14.13 11.31
N PHE A 58 -1.75 -14.04 10.06
CA PHE A 58 -2.63 -14.10 8.90
C PHE A 58 -3.44 -15.41 8.85
N ASN A 59 -2.77 -16.56 9.00
CA ASN A 59 -3.46 -17.87 9.01
C ASN A 59 -4.49 -17.96 10.14
N GLN A 60 -4.18 -17.44 11.33
CA GLN A 60 -5.11 -17.41 12.47
C GLN A 60 -6.39 -16.63 12.13
N GLU A 61 -6.27 -15.48 11.47
CA GLU A 61 -7.45 -14.71 11.05
C GLU A 61 -8.26 -15.41 9.95
N ILE A 62 -7.61 -16.06 8.98
CA ILE A 62 -8.32 -16.87 7.97
C ILE A 62 -9.10 -18.01 8.64
N GLN A 63 -8.48 -18.73 9.59
CA GLN A 63 -9.16 -19.78 10.36
C GLN A 63 -10.33 -19.23 11.18
N ARG A 64 -10.19 -18.02 11.75
CA ARG A 64 -11.28 -17.36 12.49
C ARG A 64 -12.45 -17.01 11.58
N LEU A 65 -12.19 -16.47 10.39
CA LEU A 65 -13.23 -16.19 9.39
C LEU A 65 -13.97 -17.46 8.93
N GLU A 66 -13.23 -18.56 8.74
CA GLU A 66 -13.79 -19.86 8.39
C GLU A 66 -14.65 -20.43 9.53
N TYR A 67 -14.16 -20.38 10.77
CA TYR A 67 -14.90 -20.82 11.96
C TYR A 67 -16.23 -20.08 12.12
N HIS A 68 -16.25 -18.78 11.84
CA HIS A 68 -17.49 -17.98 11.83
C HIS A 68 -18.35 -18.14 10.57
N GLN A 69 -17.99 -19.05 9.67
CA GLN A 69 -18.69 -19.35 8.42
C GLN A 69 -18.81 -18.13 7.49
N LEU A 70 -17.88 -17.18 7.59
CA LEU A 70 -17.83 -16.00 6.71
C LEU A 70 -17.15 -16.33 5.38
N ILE A 71 -16.32 -17.36 5.37
CA ILE A 71 -15.62 -17.85 4.19
C ILE A 71 -15.67 -19.37 4.15
N THR A 72 -15.45 -19.94 2.97
CA THR A 72 -15.24 -21.37 2.75
C THR A 72 -13.85 -21.58 2.13
N VAL A 73 -13.06 -22.47 2.71
CA VAL A 73 -11.74 -22.84 2.20
C VAL A 73 -11.89 -24.05 1.28
N ASN A 74 -11.29 -24.00 0.09
CA ASN A 74 -11.08 -25.18 -0.73
C ASN A 74 -9.69 -25.75 -0.41
N PRO A 75 -9.59 -26.89 0.31
CA PRO A 75 -8.32 -27.40 0.81
C PRO A 75 -7.33 -27.76 -0.31
N ASP A 76 -7.84 -28.23 -1.45
CA ASP A 76 -7.01 -28.76 -2.54
C ASP A 76 -6.25 -27.66 -3.27
N GLN A 77 -6.79 -26.44 -3.31
CA GLN A 77 -6.23 -25.32 -4.06
C GLN A 77 -5.74 -24.17 -3.18
N GLN A 78 -5.92 -24.26 -1.85
CA GLN A 78 -5.66 -23.15 -0.92
C GLN A 78 -6.39 -21.86 -1.33
N THR A 79 -7.51 -22.00 -2.03
CA THR A 79 -8.37 -20.91 -2.47
C THR A 79 -9.49 -20.72 -1.46
N VAL A 80 -10.01 -19.50 -1.40
CA VAL A 80 -11.05 -19.11 -0.46
C VAL A 80 -12.16 -18.38 -1.21
N HIS A 81 -13.40 -18.66 -0.80
CA HIS A 81 -14.58 -17.96 -1.28
C HIS A 81 -15.31 -17.35 -0.09
N ILE A 82 -15.89 -16.17 -0.31
CA ILE A 82 -16.76 -15.54 0.69
C ILE A 82 -18.13 -16.22 0.67
N SER A 83 -18.66 -16.56 1.85
CA SER A 83 -20.01 -17.12 1.96
C SER A 83 -21.08 -16.04 1.82
N GLU A 84 -22.35 -16.40 1.64
CA GLU A 84 -23.45 -15.41 1.65
C GLU A 84 -23.52 -14.64 2.97
N ARG A 85 -23.30 -15.32 4.10
CA ARG A 85 -23.16 -14.68 5.41
C ARG A 85 -21.99 -13.70 5.43
N GLY A 86 -20.85 -14.09 4.87
CA GLY A 86 -19.67 -13.24 4.73
C GLY A 86 -19.93 -11.99 3.91
N LYS A 87 -20.69 -12.09 2.80
CA LYS A 87 -21.05 -10.94 1.97
C LYS A 87 -21.91 -9.92 2.72
N VAL A 88 -22.93 -10.40 3.44
CA VAL A 88 -23.78 -9.53 4.27
C VAL A 88 -22.96 -8.83 5.36
N TYR A 89 -22.12 -9.59 6.07
CA TYR A 89 -21.24 -9.05 7.11
C TYR A 89 -20.22 -8.05 6.56
N TYR A 90 -19.60 -8.34 5.42
CA TYR A 90 -18.70 -7.41 4.72
C TYR A 90 -19.40 -6.10 4.36
N LYS A 91 -20.62 -6.17 3.80
CA LYS A 91 -21.39 -4.99 3.44
C LYS A 91 -21.66 -4.11 4.66
N GLN A 92 -22.09 -4.69 5.77
CA GLN A 92 -22.27 -3.98 7.03
C GLN A 92 -20.98 -3.30 7.49
N LEU A 93 -19.87 -4.06 7.59
CA LEU A 93 -18.58 -3.51 8.00
C LEU A 93 -18.12 -2.36 7.10
N ARG A 94 -18.37 -2.47 5.79
CA ARG A 94 -17.94 -1.47 4.82
C ARG A 94 -18.78 -0.20 4.92
N GLU A 95 -20.08 -0.33 5.15
CA GLU A 95 -20.99 0.80 5.41
C GLU A 95 -20.61 1.53 6.70
N GLU A 96 -20.39 0.80 7.80
CA GLU A 96 -19.95 1.37 9.09
C GLU A 96 -18.63 2.13 8.98
N GLN A 97 -17.72 1.67 8.11
CA GLN A 97 -16.40 2.27 7.91
C GLN A 97 -16.34 3.25 6.72
N ALA A 98 -17.46 3.54 6.05
CA ALA A 98 -17.45 4.24 4.76
C ALA A 98 -16.77 5.62 4.86
N ASP A 99 -17.12 6.39 5.89
CA ASP A 99 -16.74 7.80 6.04
C ASP A 99 -15.27 8.02 6.42
N TYR A 100 -14.62 7.01 7.02
CA TYR A 100 -13.26 7.14 7.54
C TYR A 100 -12.26 6.16 6.91
N PHE A 101 -12.62 5.46 5.83
CA PHE A 101 -11.72 4.53 5.15
C PHE A 101 -10.89 5.23 4.08
N HIS A 102 -9.61 5.44 4.37
CA HIS A 102 -8.66 6.22 3.58
C HIS A 102 -7.42 5.43 3.13
N LEU A 103 -7.39 4.10 3.37
CA LEU A 103 -6.30 3.26 2.91
C LEU A 103 -6.12 3.34 1.39
N ASN A 104 -4.87 3.60 1.01
CA ASN A 104 -4.41 3.63 -0.37
C ASN A 104 -2.93 3.23 -0.38
N GLY A 105 -2.71 1.92 -0.40
CA GLY A 105 -1.42 1.26 -0.41
C GLY A 105 -0.56 1.71 -1.57
N GLU A 106 -1.03 1.55 -2.80
CA GLU A 106 -0.34 1.95 -4.03
C GLU A 106 0.26 3.37 -3.95
N LYS A 107 -0.51 4.35 -3.51
CA LYS A 107 -0.06 5.73 -3.47
C LYS A 107 0.86 6.04 -2.29
N PHE A 108 0.59 5.46 -1.12
CA PHE A 108 1.22 5.91 0.12
C PHE A 108 2.12 4.89 0.82
N HIS A 109 2.15 3.61 0.44
CA HIS A 109 2.85 2.58 1.24
C HIS A 109 4.32 2.91 1.55
N GLN A 110 5.06 3.52 0.63
CA GLN A 110 6.45 3.94 0.87
C GLN A 110 6.52 5.21 1.73
N LYS A 111 5.64 6.18 1.47
CA LYS A 111 5.64 7.49 2.12
C LYS A 111 5.09 7.44 3.54
N ALA A 112 4.06 6.63 3.77
CA ALA A 112 3.32 6.51 5.02
C ALA A 112 4.20 5.99 6.16
N ASP A 113 4.97 4.92 5.94
CA ASP A 113 5.89 4.38 6.96
C ASP A 113 6.89 5.46 7.40
N ARG A 114 7.55 6.10 6.41
CA ARG A 114 8.52 7.15 6.66
C ARG A 114 7.91 8.36 7.35
N PHE A 115 6.78 8.84 6.85
CA PHE A 115 6.06 9.96 7.42
C PHE A 115 5.64 9.70 8.87
N SER A 116 5.11 8.50 9.16
CA SER A 116 4.69 8.15 10.52
C SER A 116 5.86 8.18 11.51
N LYS A 117 7.02 7.60 11.14
CA LYS A 117 8.25 7.67 11.93
C LYS A 117 8.70 9.11 12.16
N ASN A 118 8.70 9.93 11.11
CA ASN A 118 9.07 11.34 11.20
C ASN A 118 8.14 12.12 12.13
N LEU A 119 6.83 11.91 12.02
CA LEU A 119 5.81 12.55 12.84
C LEU A 119 5.98 12.20 14.32
N LEU A 120 6.03 10.90 14.64
CA LEU A 120 6.17 10.41 16.01
C LEU A 120 7.45 10.94 16.66
N LEU A 121 8.58 10.84 15.96
CA LEU A 121 9.87 11.31 16.47
C LEU A 121 9.91 12.84 16.60
N PHE A 122 9.32 13.57 15.66
CA PHE A 122 9.30 15.03 15.71
C PHE A 122 8.46 15.53 16.90
N ILE A 123 7.30 14.92 17.17
CA ILE A 123 6.47 15.24 18.33
C ILE A 123 7.25 14.98 19.63
N GLN A 124 7.88 13.81 19.77
CA GLN A 124 8.73 13.52 20.94
C GLN A 124 9.81 14.59 21.10
N THR A 125 10.59 14.83 20.05
CA THR A 125 11.68 15.81 20.02
C THR A 125 11.22 17.20 20.42
N LEU A 126 10.12 17.68 19.83
CA LEU A 126 9.61 19.03 20.05
C LEU A 126 9.12 19.22 21.49
N THR A 127 8.46 18.22 22.09
CA THR A 127 8.01 18.30 23.48
C THR A 127 9.18 18.37 24.47
N HIS A 128 10.27 17.65 24.18
CA HIS A 128 11.53 17.69 24.95
C HIS A 128 12.23 19.04 24.83
N ILE A 129 12.42 19.55 23.61
CA ILE A 129 13.05 20.85 23.37
C ILE A 129 12.23 22.00 23.98
N HIS A 130 10.90 21.97 23.83
CA HIS A 130 10.02 23.00 24.40
C HIS A 130 10.19 23.16 25.92
N ARG A 131 10.47 22.06 26.60
CA ARG A 131 10.71 22.02 28.05
C ARG A 131 12.18 22.16 28.44
N LYS A 132 13.04 22.55 27.50
CA LYS A 132 14.49 22.73 27.68
C LYS A 132 15.20 21.45 28.17
N ASN A 133 14.67 20.28 27.82
CA ASN A 133 15.29 18.98 28.12
C ASN A 133 15.57 18.19 26.82
N PRO A 134 16.60 18.57 26.04
CA PRO A 134 16.86 17.98 24.72
C PRO A 134 17.51 16.60 24.78
N ARG A 135 17.90 16.10 25.96
CA ARG A 135 18.49 14.76 26.12
C ARG A 135 17.36 13.76 26.37
N PHE A 136 17.15 12.85 25.43
CA PHE A 136 16.17 11.78 25.53
C PHE A 136 16.55 10.60 24.63
N ILE A 137 15.94 9.44 24.89
CA ILE A 137 16.08 8.26 24.04
C ILE A 137 14.97 8.31 22.97
N PRO A 138 15.32 8.39 21.67
CA PRO A 138 14.33 8.37 20.60
C PRO A 138 13.52 7.07 20.59
N ILE A 139 12.20 7.16 20.44
CA ILE A 139 11.35 5.96 20.22
C ILE A 139 11.50 5.37 18.82
N VAL A 140 12.11 6.12 17.91
CA VAL A 140 12.38 5.70 16.52
C VAL A 140 13.89 5.58 16.35
N GLU A 141 14.36 4.34 16.16
CA GLU A 141 15.79 4.03 15.95
C GLU A 141 16.27 4.30 14.51
N ASP A 142 15.34 4.48 13.57
CA ASP A 142 15.64 4.75 12.16
C ASP A 142 16.52 6.00 11.99
N ILE A 143 17.78 5.77 11.60
CA ILE A 143 18.81 6.82 11.49
C ILE A 143 18.39 7.90 10.50
N GLU A 144 17.83 7.50 9.36
CA GLU A 144 17.48 8.46 8.34
C GLU A 144 16.28 9.34 8.78
N SER A 145 15.34 8.81 9.58
CA SER A 145 14.23 9.58 10.17
C SER A 145 14.76 10.53 11.25
N GLN A 146 15.74 10.11 12.05
CA GLN A 146 16.42 11.00 13.00
C GLN A 146 17.14 12.16 12.30
N GLN A 147 17.86 11.89 11.20
CA GLN A 147 18.50 12.92 10.39
C GLN A 147 17.46 13.86 9.76
N PHE A 148 16.35 13.32 9.26
CA PHE A 148 15.25 14.11 8.71
C PHE A 148 14.66 15.06 9.74
N VAL A 149 14.32 14.57 10.94
CA VAL A 149 13.75 15.38 12.04
C VAL A 149 14.71 16.50 12.44
N LYS A 150 16.01 16.22 12.56
CA LYS A 150 17.03 17.24 12.82
C LYS A 150 17.07 18.31 11.73
N LYS A 151 17.00 17.91 10.45
CA LYS A 151 16.97 18.82 9.31
C LYS A 151 15.72 19.70 9.30
N VAL A 152 14.55 19.15 9.61
CA VAL A 152 13.31 19.94 9.74
C VAL A 152 13.43 20.93 10.89
N TRP A 153 13.90 20.50 12.07
CA TRP A 153 14.10 21.38 13.21
C TRP A 153 15.05 22.54 12.88
N ASN A 154 16.21 22.25 12.26
CA ASN A 154 17.18 23.28 11.87
C ASN A 154 16.62 24.31 10.88
N ARG A 155 15.60 23.97 10.10
CA ARG A 155 14.94 24.90 9.18
C ARG A 155 13.82 25.70 9.84
N GLN A 156 13.13 25.09 10.80
CA GLN A 156 11.88 25.63 11.34
C GLN A 156 12.01 26.22 12.76
N HIS A 157 13.15 26.06 13.44
CA HIS A 157 13.30 26.44 14.85
C HIS A 157 13.01 27.92 15.15
N GLN A 158 13.20 28.81 14.15
CA GLN A 158 12.94 30.25 14.28
C GLN A 158 11.46 30.56 14.57
N LEU A 159 10.52 29.68 14.19
CA LEU A 159 9.10 29.81 14.51
C LEU A 159 8.79 29.69 16.02
N GLY A 160 9.72 29.10 16.79
CA GLY A 160 9.55 28.83 18.21
C GLY A 160 8.76 27.55 18.48
N THR A 161 9.17 26.82 19.52
CA THR A 161 8.60 25.49 19.85
C THR A 161 7.10 25.54 20.18
N ALA A 162 6.64 26.59 20.88
CA ALA A 162 5.24 26.77 21.22
C ALA A 162 4.33 26.92 19.99
N THR A 163 4.80 27.70 19.00
CA THR A 163 4.09 27.91 17.74
C THR A 163 3.97 26.61 16.95
N ILE A 164 5.06 25.87 16.82
CA ILE A 164 5.08 24.59 16.09
C ILE A 164 4.18 23.56 16.78
N LEU A 165 4.20 23.47 18.12
CA LEU A 165 3.29 22.59 18.87
C LEU A 165 1.83 22.94 18.63
N ARG A 166 1.50 24.24 18.63
CA ARG A 166 0.13 24.72 18.32
C ARG A 166 -0.30 24.35 16.91
N TYR A 167 0.57 24.51 15.91
CA TYR A 167 0.29 24.14 14.53
C TYR A 167 0.08 22.64 14.37
N LEU A 168 0.94 21.81 14.96
CA LEU A 168 0.75 20.36 14.96
C LEU A 168 -0.55 19.96 15.64
N TYR A 169 -0.88 20.57 16.78
CA TYR A 169 -2.15 20.32 17.47
C TYR A 169 -3.35 20.65 16.57
N GLN A 170 -3.34 21.81 15.90
CA GLN A 170 -4.42 22.22 15.00
C GLN A 170 -4.56 21.28 13.80
N ASP A 171 -3.44 20.97 13.13
CA ASP A 171 -3.42 20.08 11.96
C ASP A 171 -3.93 18.67 12.31
N LEU A 172 -3.44 18.08 13.42
CA LEU A 172 -3.86 16.76 13.87
C LEU A 172 -5.32 16.77 14.32
N THR A 173 -5.77 17.79 15.06
CA THR A 173 -7.17 17.91 15.49
C THR A 173 -8.11 18.01 14.30
N MET A 174 -7.73 18.75 13.25
CA MET A 174 -8.53 18.89 12.04
C MET A 174 -8.76 17.54 11.35
N LEU A 175 -7.76 16.66 11.36
CA LEU A 175 -7.89 15.32 10.76
C LEU A 175 -8.58 14.32 11.67
N LEU A 176 -8.16 14.24 12.94
CA LEU A 176 -8.63 13.22 13.88
C LEU A 176 -10.12 13.33 14.20
N LYS A 177 -10.72 14.52 14.05
CA LYS A 177 -12.17 14.73 14.17
C LYS A 177 -13.02 13.98 13.13
N ASN A 178 -12.40 13.53 12.03
CA ASN A 178 -13.09 12.77 10.98
C ASN A 178 -13.02 11.25 11.20
N PHE A 179 -12.52 10.82 12.35
CA PHE A 179 -12.40 9.40 12.73
C PHE A 179 -13.23 9.11 13.97
N PRO A 180 -13.65 7.85 14.17
CA PRO A 180 -14.23 7.40 15.44
C PRO A 180 -13.36 7.77 16.65
N ASP A 181 -13.99 8.10 17.77
CA ASP A 181 -13.31 8.59 18.97
C ASP A 181 -12.25 7.61 19.51
N ASP A 182 -12.54 6.30 19.47
CA ASP A 182 -11.63 5.23 19.85
C ASP A 182 -10.42 5.14 18.91
N HIS A 183 -10.62 5.28 17.60
CA HIS A 183 -9.54 5.34 16.61
C HIS A 183 -8.65 6.57 16.82
N ALA A 184 -9.25 7.75 17.01
CA ALA A 184 -8.53 8.99 17.25
C ALA A 184 -7.77 8.96 18.59
N ALA A 185 -8.41 8.47 19.65
CA ALA A 185 -7.80 8.36 20.97
C ALA A 185 -6.67 7.31 20.99
N ALA A 186 -6.83 6.18 20.29
CA ALA A 186 -5.77 5.20 20.07
C ALA A 186 -4.54 5.81 19.38
N PHE A 187 -4.75 6.61 18.33
CA PHE A 187 -3.66 7.33 17.67
C PHE A 187 -2.94 8.28 18.64
N VAL A 188 -3.68 9.09 19.40
CA VAL A 188 -3.11 10.02 20.38
C VAL A 188 -2.37 9.29 21.51
N ASP A 189 -2.90 8.16 21.98
CA ASP A 189 -2.25 7.36 23.02
C ASP A 189 -0.95 6.72 22.54
N SER A 190 -0.77 6.51 21.24
CA SER A 190 0.49 6.03 20.66
C SER A 190 1.61 7.09 20.68
N LEU A 191 1.26 8.37 20.85
CA LEU A 191 2.23 9.46 20.82
C LEU A 191 3.07 9.50 22.10
N THR A 192 4.39 9.55 21.92
CA THR A 192 5.34 9.76 23.02
C THR A 192 5.65 11.24 23.18
N SER A 193 5.58 11.72 24.42
CA SER A 193 5.95 13.07 24.83
C SER A 193 6.93 13.02 25.99
N LEU A 194 7.46 14.17 26.40
CA LEU A 194 8.27 14.28 27.62
C LEU A 194 7.62 13.63 28.86
N LYS A 195 6.30 13.76 29.02
CA LYS A 195 5.60 13.32 30.24
C LYS A 195 5.12 11.88 30.21
N LYS A 196 4.94 11.32 29.01
CA LYS A 196 4.26 10.04 28.81
C LYS A 196 4.88 9.31 27.63
N VAL A 197 5.30 8.07 27.88
CA VAL A 197 5.63 7.11 26.83
C VAL A 197 4.33 6.64 26.18
N GLY A 198 4.29 6.67 24.85
CA GLY A 198 3.15 6.21 24.08
C GLY A 198 2.86 4.73 24.33
N LEU A 199 1.59 4.37 24.31
CA LEU A 199 1.15 2.99 24.52
C LEU A 199 1.58 2.10 23.35
N SER A 200 1.99 0.88 23.66
CA SER A 200 2.27 -0.14 22.65
C SER A 200 0.97 -0.58 21.95
N ARG A 201 1.09 -1.19 20.75
CA ARG A 201 -0.07 -1.75 20.03
C ARG A 201 -0.90 -2.70 20.89
N TYR A 202 -0.26 -3.49 21.74
CA TYR A 202 -0.94 -4.41 22.66
C TYR A 202 -1.67 -3.67 23.79
N GLN A 203 -1.05 -2.64 24.36
CA GLN A 203 -1.70 -1.82 25.40
C GLN A 203 -2.90 -1.04 24.83
N ILE A 204 -2.81 -0.54 23.61
CA ILE A 204 -3.92 0.11 22.91
C ILE A 204 -5.03 -0.90 22.64
N ALA A 205 -4.70 -2.08 22.08
CA ALA A 205 -5.66 -3.16 21.82
C ALA A 205 -6.48 -3.51 23.08
N ASN A 206 -5.79 -3.69 24.22
CA ASN A 206 -6.45 -3.96 25.50
C ASN A 206 -7.30 -2.79 26.00
N LYS A 207 -6.82 -1.54 25.85
CA LYS A 207 -7.51 -0.35 26.35
C LYS A 207 -8.83 -0.08 25.60
N TYR A 208 -8.83 -0.30 24.29
CA TYR A 208 -9.97 0.00 23.42
C TYR A 208 -10.79 -1.23 23.02
N TYR A 209 -10.44 -2.42 23.55
CA TYR A 209 -11.10 -3.70 23.25
C TYR A 209 -11.14 -4.03 21.75
N ILE A 210 -10.05 -3.71 21.05
CA ILE A 210 -9.87 -3.99 19.62
C ILE A 210 -8.67 -4.90 19.39
N THR A 211 -8.60 -5.55 18.24
CA THR A 211 -7.48 -6.43 17.91
C THR A 211 -6.20 -5.63 17.65
N THR A 212 -5.04 -6.25 17.85
CA THR A 212 -3.74 -5.62 17.49
C THR A 212 -3.62 -5.34 15.99
N HIS A 213 -4.33 -6.11 15.16
CA HIS A 213 -4.47 -5.88 13.72
C HIS A 213 -5.24 -4.60 13.42
N ASP A 214 -6.36 -4.38 14.10
CA ASP A 214 -7.16 -3.17 13.94
C ASP A 214 -6.44 -1.93 14.48
N VAL A 215 -5.65 -2.05 15.56
CA VAL A 215 -4.78 -0.95 16.00
C VAL A 215 -3.79 -0.55 14.91
N HIS A 216 -3.11 -1.53 14.30
CA HIS A 216 -2.15 -1.27 13.22
C HIS A 216 -2.83 -0.62 12.01
N LEU A 217 -3.95 -1.19 11.55
CA LEU A 217 -4.63 -0.71 10.35
C LEU A 217 -5.34 0.62 10.57
N SER A 218 -5.91 0.86 11.75
CA SER A 218 -6.46 2.16 12.14
C SER A 218 -5.39 3.25 12.10
N PHE A 219 -4.21 2.97 12.69
CA PHE A 219 -3.08 3.88 12.64
C PHE A 219 -2.64 4.17 11.20
N MET A 220 -2.46 3.12 10.39
CA MET A 220 -2.09 3.28 8.97
C MET A 220 -3.16 4.04 8.16
N ASN A 221 -4.43 3.80 8.45
CA ASN A 221 -5.55 4.49 7.80
C ASN A 221 -5.54 5.99 8.09
N ILE A 222 -5.30 6.39 9.35
CA ILE A 222 -5.12 7.79 9.74
C ILE A 222 -3.90 8.38 9.03
N ILE A 223 -2.76 7.67 9.02
CA ILE A 223 -1.55 8.13 8.32
C ILE A 223 -1.81 8.35 6.82
N HIS A 224 -2.51 7.43 6.15
CA HIS A 224 -2.86 7.59 4.74
C HIS A 224 -3.79 8.78 4.51
N ALA A 225 -4.74 9.03 5.42
CA ALA A 225 -5.58 10.23 5.35
C ALA A 225 -4.76 11.51 5.49
N VAL A 226 -3.76 11.53 6.39
CA VAL A 226 -2.82 12.66 6.53
C VAL A 226 -2.03 12.85 5.23
N CYS A 227 -1.46 11.78 4.67
CA CYS A 227 -0.71 11.84 3.40
C CYS A 227 -1.59 12.36 2.26
N LYS A 228 -2.82 11.85 2.14
CA LYS A 228 -3.80 12.31 1.14
C LYS A 228 -4.07 13.80 1.31
N ALA A 229 -4.37 14.24 2.52
CA ALA A 229 -4.70 15.64 2.78
C ALA A 229 -3.51 16.59 2.52
N ILE A 230 -2.27 16.16 2.77
CA ILE A 230 -1.07 16.93 2.43
C ILE A 230 -0.95 17.07 0.91
N GLU A 231 -1.13 15.99 0.15
CA GLU A 231 -0.98 16.00 -1.30
C GLU A 231 -2.13 16.69 -2.04
N THR A 232 -3.32 16.79 -1.45
CA THR A 232 -4.46 17.53 -2.01
C THR A 232 -4.55 18.98 -1.52
N ASN A 233 -3.44 19.54 -1.02
CA ASN A 233 -3.31 20.93 -0.59
C ASN A 233 -4.33 21.37 0.49
N HIS A 234 -4.59 20.54 1.50
CA HIS A 234 -5.25 21.06 2.70
C HIS A 234 -4.38 22.13 3.38
N ASN A 235 -5.04 23.10 4.01
CA ASN A 235 -4.43 24.24 4.72
C ASN A 235 -3.70 23.84 6.03
N PHE A 236 -2.88 22.81 5.99
CA PHE A 236 -2.03 22.42 7.12
C PHE A 236 -0.94 23.45 7.36
N LYS A 237 -0.67 23.72 8.64
CA LYS A 237 0.30 24.70 9.08
C LYS A 237 1.70 24.12 9.21
N PHE A 238 1.83 22.85 9.57
CA PHE A 238 3.14 22.23 9.83
C PHE A 238 3.29 20.79 9.34
N LEU A 239 2.24 19.96 9.31
CA LEU A 239 2.37 18.56 8.86
C LEU A 239 3.09 18.36 7.50
N PRO A 240 2.91 19.23 6.48
CA PRO A 240 3.65 19.12 5.21
C PRO A 240 5.17 19.18 5.37
N GLN A 241 5.69 19.85 6.41
CA GLN A 241 7.14 19.92 6.68
C GLN A 241 7.72 18.57 7.12
N LEU A 242 6.87 17.67 7.62
CA LEU A 242 7.24 16.32 8.04
C LEU A 242 7.05 15.29 6.93
N TYR A 243 6.38 15.68 5.85
CA TYR A 243 6.15 14.83 4.70
C TYR A 243 7.47 14.58 3.96
N PRO A 244 7.83 13.32 3.70
CA PRO A 244 9.05 13.03 2.97
C PRO A 244 8.92 13.54 1.53
N VAL A 245 9.72 14.54 1.18
CA VAL A 245 9.90 15.00 -0.20
C VAL A 245 10.72 13.93 -0.93
N TYR A 246 10.09 12.83 -1.31
CA TYR A 246 10.72 11.90 -2.22
C TYR A 246 10.81 12.59 -3.59
N GLN A 247 12.03 12.71 -4.11
CA GLN A 247 12.20 12.60 -5.55
C GLN A 247 11.75 11.19 -5.91
N THR A 248 10.62 11.10 -6.58
CA THR A 248 9.96 9.89 -7.09
C THR A 248 10.87 9.13 -8.05
N ASN A 249 11.89 8.42 -7.56
CA ASN A 249 12.79 7.61 -8.42
C ASN A 249 12.82 6.12 -8.07
N LYS A 250 11.99 5.62 -7.13
CA LYS A 250 11.83 4.18 -6.91
C LYS A 250 10.37 3.76 -6.86
N LEU A 251 9.62 4.13 -7.90
CA LEU A 251 8.37 3.45 -8.23
C LEU A 251 8.65 1.97 -8.57
N LEU A 252 9.81 1.71 -9.19
CA LEU A 252 10.31 0.39 -9.52
C LEU A 252 11.20 -0.20 -8.42
N SER A 253 11.27 -1.53 -8.37
CA SER A 253 12.35 -2.21 -7.63
C SER A 253 13.74 -1.80 -8.15
N ASP A 254 14.79 -1.94 -7.34
CA ASP A 254 16.17 -1.61 -7.77
C ASP A 254 16.61 -2.41 -9.00
N SER A 255 16.20 -3.67 -9.07
CA SER A 255 16.45 -4.53 -10.24
C SER A 255 15.64 -4.10 -11.47
N THR A 256 14.40 -3.68 -11.26
CA THR A 256 13.54 -3.20 -12.35
C THR A 256 14.05 -1.86 -12.88
N ASN A 257 14.53 -0.97 -12.02
CA ASN A 257 15.20 0.29 -12.39
C ASN A 257 16.45 0.06 -13.26
N GLN A 258 17.27 -0.94 -12.93
CA GLN A 258 18.41 -1.29 -13.78
C GLN A 258 17.97 -1.79 -15.16
N THR A 259 16.91 -2.59 -15.26
CA THR A 259 16.34 -2.98 -16.56
C THR A 259 15.89 -1.76 -17.35
N PHE A 260 15.17 -0.84 -16.69
CA PHE A 260 14.68 0.38 -17.32
C PHE A 260 15.82 1.25 -17.87
N TYR A 261 16.93 1.35 -17.14
CA TYR A 261 18.14 2.04 -17.59
C TYR A 261 18.66 1.48 -18.92
N TYR A 262 18.83 0.15 -19.04
CA TYR A 262 19.31 -0.46 -20.28
C TYR A 262 18.29 -0.39 -21.42
N LEU A 263 16.98 -0.49 -21.12
CA LEU A 263 15.93 -0.29 -22.12
C LEU A 263 15.98 1.12 -22.71
N LYS A 264 16.22 2.14 -21.88
CA LYS A 264 16.40 3.53 -22.33
C LYS A 264 17.65 3.73 -23.18
N GLN A 265 18.62 2.82 -23.11
CA GLN A 265 19.78 2.79 -24.00
C GLN A 265 19.52 2.02 -25.30
N GLY A 266 18.34 1.44 -25.49
CA GLY A 266 17.96 0.73 -26.71
C GLY A 266 18.36 -0.74 -26.75
N LEU A 267 18.84 -1.32 -25.64
CA LEU A 267 19.17 -2.75 -25.59
C LEU A 267 17.91 -3.61 -25.66
N SER A 268 18.03 -4.74 -26.36
CA SER A 268 17.02 -5.80 -26.44
C SER A 268 16.92 -6.61 -25.15
N ILE A 269 15.86 -7.41 -25.02
CA ILE A 269 15.62 -8.27 -23.85
C ILE A 269 16.80 -9.22 -23.61
N ASP A 270 17.33 -9.82 -24.67
CA ASP A 270 18.41 -10.82 -24.60
C ASP A 270 19.75 -10.17 -24.22
N GLU A 271 20.03 -8.99 -24.77
CA GLU A 271 21.22 -8.21 -24.40
C GLU A 271 21.18 -7.81 -22.92
N ILE A 272 20.03 -7.35 -22.43
CA ILE A 272 19.85 -7.00 -21.02
C ILE A 272 19.98 -8.25 -20.13
N ALA A 273 19.38 -9.37 -20.54
CA ALA A 273 19.49 -10.64 -19.83
C ALA A 273 20.96 -11.06 -19.69
N ASN A 274 21.75 -10.94 -20.76
CA ASN A 274 23.17 -11.26 -20.77
C ASN A 274 24.00 -10.29 -19.92
N VAL A 275 23.87 -8.98 -20.11
CA VAL A 275 24.64 -7.97 -19.36
C VAL A 275 24.34 -8.01 -17.87
N ARG A 276 23.10 -8.32 -17.49
CA ARG A 276 22.67 -8.40 -16.09
C ARG A 276 22.82 -9.79 -15.48
N ASN A 277 23.20 -10.80 -16.27
CA ASN A 277 23.22 -12.21 -15.87
C ASN A 277 21.88 -12.66 -15.25
N LEU A 278 20.77 -12.37 -15.94
CA LEU A 278 19.41 -12.73 -15.55
C LEU A 278 18.74 -13.55 -16.65
N LYS A 279 17.70 -14.30 -16.30
CA LYS A 279 16.86 -14.99 -17.29
C LYS A 279 16.04 -13.96 -18.06
N GLU A 280 15.81 -14.17 -19.35
CA GLU A 280 14.90 -13.34 -20.16
C GLU A 280 13.53 -13.15 -19.51
N ASN A 281 12.96 -14.21 -18.93
CA ASN A 281 11.67 -14.13 -18.25
C ASN A 281 11.67 -13.13 -17.09
N THR A 282 12.80 -12.99 -16.38
CA THR A 282 12.94 -11.97 -15.34
C THR A 282 12.95 -10.56 -15.94
N ILE A 283 13.61 -10.38 -17.10
CA ILE A 283 13.60 -9.10 -17.83
C ILE A 283 12.19 -8.77 -18.36
N LYS A 284 11.48 -9.75 -18.91
CA LYS A 284 10.08 -9.64 -19.35
C LYS A 284 9.17 -9.24 -18.19
N ASP A 285 9.33 -9.84 -17.01
CA ASP A 285 8.59 -9.49 -15.80
C ASP A 285 8.92 -8.07 -15.29
N HIS A 286 10.17 -7.62 -15.42
CA HIS A 286 10.55 -6.22 -15.15
C HIS A 286 9.90 -5.25 -16.16
N ILE A 287 9.84 -5.59 -17.45
CA ILE A 287 9.16 -4.78 -18.47
C ILE A 287 7.68 -4.61 -18.15
N VAL A 288 7.01 -5.67 -17.70
CA VAL A 288 5.60 -5.60 -17.24
C VAL A 288 5.46 -4.65 -16.04
N GLU A 289 6.36 -4.70 -15.06
CA GLU A 289 6.35 -3.76 -13.93
C GLU A 289 6.55 -2.30 -14.39
N ILE A 290 7.49 -2.06 -15.30
CA ILE A 290 7.69 -0.76 -15.96
C ILE A 290 6.40 -0.32 -16.67
N ALA A 291 5.71 -1.26 -17.33
CA ALA A 291 4.45 -1.05 -18.02
C ALA A 291 3.24 -0.80 -17.10
N TYR A 292 3.36 -0.92 -15.77
CA TYR A 292 2.37 -0.35 -14.85
C TYR A 292 2.65 1.12 -14.57
N ILE A 293 3.93 1.52 -14.57
CA ILE A 293 4.38 2.80 -14.00
C ILE A 293 4.62 3.90 -15.06
N TYR A 294 5.40 3.61 -16.10
CA TYR A 294 5.85 4.61 -17.08
C TYR A 294 5.09 4.55 -18.40
N GLN A 295 4.37 5.62 -18.75
CA GLN A 295 3.64 5.74 -20.03
C GLN A 295 4.57 5.68 -21.25
N GLU A 296 5.84 6.05 -21.09
CA GLU A 296 6.84 6.13 -22.16
C GLU A 296 7.41 4.77 -22.61
N LEU A 297 6.90 3.64 -22.09
CA LEU A 297 7.34 2.34 -22.58
C LEU A 297 6.88 2.18 -24.03
N ASN A 298 7.83 1.98 -24.95
CA ASN A 298 7.56 1.69 -26.36
C ASN A 298 7.05 0.26 -26.53
N TRP A 299 5.84 0.00 -26.03
CA TRP A 299 5.20 -1.30 -26.09
C TRP A 299 5.00 -1.88 -27.50
N PRO A 300 4.88 -1.09 -28.60
CA PRO A 300 4.83 -1.63 -29.96
C PRO A 300 6.05 -2.45 -30.37
N THR A 301 7.17 -2.36 -29.64
CA THR A 301 8.35 -3.24 -29.84
C THR A 301 8.10 -4.68 -29.40
N TYR A 302 7.10 -4.93 -28.54
CA TYR A 302 6.84 -6.24 -27.94
C TYR A 302 5.56 -6.90 -28.42
N ILE A 303 4.61 -6.11 -28.92
CA ILE A 303 3.31 -6.59 -29.35
C ILE A 303 2.77 -5.71 -30.49
N THR A 304 2.20 -6.35 -31.50
CA THR A 304 1.55 -5.63 -32.60
C THR A 304 0.18 -5.10 -32.17
N GLU A 305 -0.32 -4.08 -32.87
CA GLU A 305 -1.64 -3.51 -32.62
C GLU A 305 -2.77 -4.56 -32.76
N GLN A 306 -2.62 -5.52 -33.67
CA GLN A 306 -3.60 -6.60 -33.88
C GLN A 306 -3.63 -7.56 -32.68
N GLU A 307 -2.45 -7.99 -32.21
CA GLU A 307 -2.33 -8.85 -31.03
C GLU A 307 -2.82 -8.14 -29.77
N TYR A 308 -2.53 -6.84 -29.62
CA TYR A 308 -3.03 -6.02 -28.51
C TYR A 308 -4.56 -6.02 -28.46
N ARG A 309 -5.22 -5.72 -29.59
CA ARG A 309 -6.69 -5.69 -29.68
C ARG A 309 -7.30 -7.06 -29.39
N LEU A 310 -6.70 -8.13 -29.92
CA LEU A 310 -7.16 -9.49 -29.68
C LEU A 310 -7.14 -9.84 -28.18
N ILE A 311 -6.02 -9.58 -27.51
CA ILE A 311 -5.90 -9.84 -26.06
C ILE A 311 -6.87 -8.96 -25.28
N ARG A 312 -6.97 -7.67 -25.61
CA ARG A 312 -7.89 -6.72 -24.97
C ARG A 312 -9.34 -7.19 -25.06
N ASP A 313 -9.78 -7.66 -26.22
CA ASP A 313 -11.16 -8.13 -26.42
C ASP A 313 -11.46 -9.40 -25.62
N ILE A 314 -10.50 -10.31 -25.48
CA ILE A 314 -10.64 -11.49 -24.61
C ILE A 314 -10.69 -11.07 -23.15
N LEU A 315 -9.82 -10.16 -22.71
CA LEU A 315 -9.83 -9.64 -21.33
C LEU A 315 -11.16 -8.97 -20.96
N LYS A 316 -11.85 -8.34 -21.90
CA LYS A 316 -13.18 -7.73 -21.68
C LYS A 316 -14.32 -8.76 -21.62
N LYS A 317 -14.19 -9.89 -22.33
CA LYS A 317 -15.24 -10.90 -22.45
C LYS A 317 -15.16 -12.00 -21.39
N GLN A 318 -13.99 -12.20 -20.79
CA GLN A 318 -13.76 -13.27 -19.83
C GLN A 318 -14.04 -12.81 -18.40
N GLU A 319 -14.73 -13.67 -17.65
CA GLU A 319 -14.89 -13.48 -16.21
C GLU A 319 -13.63 -13.91 -15.43
N SER A 320 -12.96 -14.98 -15.86
CA SER A 320 -11.73 -15.48 -15.23
C SER A 320 -10.54 -14.58 -15.57
N LYS A 321 -9.82 -14.17 -14.52
CA LYS A 321 -8.55 -13.42 -14.59
C LYS A 321 -7.33 -14.33 -14.40
N ARG A 322 -7.48 -15.65 -14.55
CA ARG A 322 -6.36 -16.60 -14.54
C ARG A 322 -5.65 -16.57 -15.90
N LEU A 323 -4.32 -16.36 -15.87
CA LEU A 323 -3.51 -16.28 -17.10
C LEU A 323 -3.62 -17.53 -17.98
N LYS A 324 -3.76 -18.71 -17.39
CA LYS A 324 -3.89 -19.98 -18.13
C LYS A 324 -5.19 -20.03 -18.94
N ASP A 325 -6.29 -19.57 -18.34
CA ASP A 325 -7.61 -19.57 -18.96
C ASP A 325 -7.62 -18.56 -20.12
N ILE A 326 -7.07 -17.36 -19.89
CA ILE A 326 -6.90 -16.33 -20.94
C ILE A 326 -6.04 -16.85 -22.10
N LYS A 327 -4.88 -17.49 -21.80
CA LYS A 327 -3.98 -18.02 -22.82
C LYS A 327 -4.63 -19.13 -23.65
N SER A 328 -5.51 -19.95 -23.07
CA SER A 328 -6.19 -21.03 -23.79
C SER A 328 -7.12 -20.56 -24.92
N LEU A 329 -7.52 -19.28 -24.89
CA LEU A 329 -8.39 -18.65 -25.88
C LEU A 329 -7.62 -17.85 -26.94
N LEU A 330 -6.29 -17.76 -26.79
CA LEU A 330 -5.41 -16.98 -27.64
C LEU A 330 -4.59 -17.91 -28.54
N PRO A 331 -4.22 -17.46 -29.76
CA PRO A 331 -3.31 -18.20 -30.63
C PRO A 331 -2.01 -18.59 -29.91
N ASP A 332 -1.40 -19.71 -30.28
CA ASP A 332 -0.16 -20.19 -29.68
C ASP A 332 0.98 -19.18 -29.76
N SER A 333 1.01 -18.37 -30.82
CA SER A 333 1.97 -17.27 -31.03
C SER A 333 1.96 -16.22 -29.92
N ILE A 334 0.84 -16.03 -29.22
CA ILE A 334 0.73 -15.02 -28.15
C ILE A 334 1.38 -15.53 -26.86
N SER A 335 2.51 -14.96 -26.47
CA SER A 335 3.19 -15.34 -25.24
C SER A 335 2.45 -14.87 -23.98
N TYR A 336 2.69 -15.55 -22.85
CA TYR A 336 2.24 -15.07 -21.53
C TYR A 336 2.76 -13.66 -21.23
N PHE A 337 3.96 -13.30 -21.68
CA PHE A 337 4.52 -11.97 -21.52
C PHE A 337 3.64 -10.91 -22.20
N GLN A 338 3.22 -11.13 -23.45
CA GLN A 338 2.32 -10.23 -24.18
C GLN A 338 0.99 -10.08 -23.46
N ILE A 339 0.40 -11.16 -22.93
CA ILE A 339 -0.83 -11.09 -22.13
C ILE A 339 -0.63 -10.21 -20.89
N LYS A 340 0.43 -10.44 -20.12
CA LYS A 340 0.74 -9.63 -18.94
C LYS A 340 0.98 -8.16 -19.29
N LEU A 341 1.64 -7.89 -20.41
CA LEU A 341 1.90 -6.53 -20.89
C LEU A 341 0.59 -5.80 -21.22
N VAL A 342 -0.33 -6.44 -21.94
CA VAL A 342 -1.64 -5.84 -22.24
C VAL A 342 -2.45 -5.60 -20.97
N ILE A 343 -2.43 -6.53 -20.00
CA ILE A 343 -3.08 -6.30 -18.70
C ILE A 343 -2.51 -5.05 -18.01
N ALA A 344 -1.18 -4.85 -18.05
CA ALA A 344 -0.56 -3.67 -17.46
C ALA A 344 -0.97 -2.37 -18.18
N LEU A 345 -1.02 -2.40 -19.52
CA LEU A 345 -1.43 -1.26 -20.34
C LEU A 345 -2.92 -0.91 -20.12
N GLU A 346 -3.82 -1.89 -20.07
CA GLU A 346 -5.25 -1.66 -19.81
C GLU A 346 -5.52 -1.25 -18.36
N GLY A 347 -4.75 -1.79 -17.39
CA GLY A 347 -4.82 -1.40 -15.99
C GLY A 347 -4.63 0.11 -15.77
N ARG A 348 -3.79 0.76 -16.59
CA ARG A 348 -3.61 2.22 -16.59
C ARG A 348 -4.84 2.98 -17.06
N ASN A 349 -5.49 2.50 -18.12
CA ASN A 349 -6.60 3.21 -18.74
C ASN A 349 -7.81 3.32 -17.81
N ASN A 350 -8.04 2.31 -16.95
CA ASN A 350 -9.11 2.33 -15.95
C ASN A 350 -8.83 3.25 -14.74
N VAL A 351 -7.57 3.63 -14.49
CA VAL A 351 -7.20 4.57 -13.41
C VAL A 351 -7.42 6.03 -13.84
N GLY A 352 -7.43 6.31 -15.16
CA GLY A 352 -7.70 7.64 -15.70
C GLY A 352 -9.17 8.10 -15.62
N GLU A 353 -10.13 7.17 -15.61
CA GLU A 353 -11.56 7.51 -15.65
C GLU A 353 -12.18 7.80 -14.26
N ASN A 354 -11.52 7.44 -13.15
CA ASN A 354 -12.02 7.67 -11.79
C ASN A 354 -11.44 8.92 -11.08
N HIS A 355 -10.85 9.87 -11.82
CA HIS A 355 -10.22 11.07 -11.26
C HIS A 355 -10.76 12.41 -11.75
N TYR A 356 -11.99 12.43 -12.29
CA TYR A 356 -12.75 13.68 -12.47
C TYR A 356 -14.25 13.47 -12.24
N VAL A 357 -14.67 13.29 -10.99
CA VAL A 357 -15.94 13.84 -10.47
C VAL A 357 -15.72 14.23 -9.01
#